data_AF-A0AAX0XL08-F1
#
_entry.id   AF-A0AAX0XL08-F1
#
_cell.length_a   1.000
_cell.length_b   1.000
_cell.length_c   1.000
_cell.angle_alpha   90.00
_cell.angle_beta   90.00
_cell.angle_gamma   90.00
#
_symmetry.space_group_name_H-M   'P 1'
#
loop_
_entity.id
_entity.type
_entity.pdbx_description
1 polymer ?
#
loop_
_entity_poly.entity_id
_entity_poly.type
_entity_poly.pdbx_seq_one_letter_code
_entity_poly.pdbx_strand_id
1 'polypeptide(L)'
;MSNQLRDAMPQLIIDANKVTETFRDLEVTATNGAMYQALVGHEHIQEIAPELGIALPPGYRLVCVTTRLGGDKFEIALVNDHTAEVAYYNQVIIVHYEDLKCRPATQQRVWRSFNQHHKAVLRDLPSAVFFGYILARYDVILSDNMQTGEGMHFWKARMSEALYRRLYVYHYQLMTGELHQIRSDAELASLSDKIWGSPQHHEWQLAIIACKPLPRPVKICA
;
A
#
# COMPACT_ATOMS: atom_id res chain seq x y z
N MET A 1 5.32 19.73 19.41
CA MET A 1 5.37 18.81 18.26
C MET A 1 6.59 19.16 17.44
N SER A 2 7.60 18.27 17.37
CA SER A 2 8.78 18.49 16.54
C SER A 2 8.41 18.33 15.06
N ASN A 3 8.99 19.16 14.19
CA ASN A 3 8.70 19.15 12.74
C ASN A 3 8.98 17.79 12.07
N GLN A 4 9.89 16.98 12.61
CA GLN A 4 10.22 15.66 12.08
C GLN A 4 9.07 14.64 12.17
N LEU A 5 8.18 14.77 13.18
CA LEU A 5 7.04 13.88 13.35
C LEU A 5 5.90 14.19 12.37
N ARG A 6 5.75 15.46 11.97
CA ARG A 6 4.78 15.86 10.94
C ARG A 6 5.15 15.35 9.54
N ASP A 7 6.44 15.24 9.26
CA ASP A 7 6.93 14.72 7.97
C ASP A 7 6.89 13.18 7.88
N ALA A 8 6.90 12.49 9.03
CA ALA A 8 6.74 11.04 9.12
C ALA A 8 5.27 10.59 9.14
N MET A 9 4.35 11.49 9.46
CA MET A 9 2.91 11.21 9.45
C MET A 9 2.32 11.37 8.05
N PRO A 10 1.62 10.36 7.51
CA PRO A 10 0.99 10.51 6.21
C PRO A 10 -0.09 11.60 6.27
N GLN A 11 -0.08 12.48 5.28
CA GLN A 11 -1.03 13.60 5.20
C GLN A 11 -2.31 13.17 4.51
N LEU A 12 -3.44 13.67 5.01
CA LEU A 12 -4.75 13.47 4.42
C LEU A 12 -4.86 14.27 3.10
N ILE A 13 -4.90 13.56 1.98
CA ILE A 13 -5.10 14.17 0.65
C ILE A 13 -6.55 13.93 0.20
N ILE A 14 -7.43 14.90 0.45
CA ILE A 14 -8.85 14.88 0.02
C ILE A 14 -9.05 15.61 -1.33
N ASP A 15 -8.04 16.37 -1.76
CA ASP A 15 -8.10 17.20 -2.95
C ASP A 15 -7.73 16.39 -4.20
N ALA A 16 -8.67 16.26 -5.15
CA ALA A 16 -8.45 15.57 -6.41
C ALA A 16 -7.28 16.16 -7.22
N ASN A 17 -7.01 17.46 -7.11
CA ASN A 17 -5.86 18.08 -7.77
C ASN A 17 -4.53 17.60 -7.16
N LYS A 18 -4.48 17.45 -5.84
CA LYS A 18 -3.30 16.89 -5.15
C LYS A 18 -3.12 15.41 -5.45
N VAL A 19 -4.21 14.65 -5.64
CA VAL A 19 -4.13 13.24 -6.09
C VAL A 19 -3.53 13.17 -7.49
N THR A 20 -4.04 13.97 -8.43
CA THR A 20 -3.50 14.05 -9.80
C THR A 20 -2.03 14.46 -9.80
N GLU A 21 -1.63 15.45 -9.00
CA GLU A 21 -0.23 15.83 -8.85
C GLU A 21 0.64 14.70 -8.28
N THR A 22 0.12 13.94 -7.32
CA THR A 22 0.83 12.80 -6.70
C THR A 22 1.09 11.66 -7.69
N PHE A 23 0.24 11.48 -8.71
CA PHE A 23 0.35 10.38 -9.68
C PHE A 23 0.72 10.83 -11.10
N ARG A 24 0.97 12.12 -11.30
CA ARG A 24 1.22 12.72 -12.61
C ARG A 24 2.39 12.08 -13.37
N ASP A 25 3.46 11.77 -12.66
CA ASP A 25 4.64 11.07 -13.18
C ASP A 25 4.31 9.68 -13.72
N LEU A 26 3.27 9.02 -13.21
CA LEU A 26 2.81 7.71 -13.69
C LEU A 26 1.69 7.80 -14.74
N GLU A 27 0.84 8.83 -14.70
CA GLU A 27 -0.26 9.00 -15.67
C GLU A 27 0.18 9.58 -17.02
N VAL A 28 1.12 10.53 -17.02
CA VAL A 28 1.57 11.19 -18.24
C VAL A 28 2.61 10.33 -18.95
N THR A 29 2.38 9.99 -20.22
CA THR A 29 3.23 9.05 -21.00
C THR A 29 4.72 9.37 -20.93
N ALA A 30 5.10 10.65 -21.11
CA ALA A 30 6.51 11.04 -21.12
C ALA A 30 7.19 10.80 -19.76
N THR A 31 6.51 11.14 -18.66
CA THR A 31 7.04 10.94 -17.31
C THR A 31 6.94 9.48 -16.87
N ASN A 32 5.96 8.73 -17.36
CA ASN A 32 5.82 7.31 -17.10
C ASN A 32 7.00 6.54 -17.72
N GLY A 33 7.36 6.87 -18.97
CA GLY A 33 8.56 6.34 -19.61
C GLY A 33 9.84 6.71 -18.84
N ALA A 34 9.93 7.94 -18.30
CA ALA A 34 11.05 8.32 -17.43
C ALA A 34 11.09 7.50 -16.12
N MET A 35 9.93 7.23 -15.51
CA MET A 35 9.83 6.36 -14.33
C MET A 35 10.26 4.93 -14.66
N TYR A 36 9.82 4.38 -15.80
CA TYR A 36 10.25 3.09 -16.31
C TYR A 36 11.78 3.03 -16.40
N GLN A 37 12.41 4.02 -17.04
CA GLN A 37 13.88 4.07 -17.17
C GLN A 37 14.57 4.19 -15.82
N ALA A 38 14.04 5.00 -14.90
CA ALA A 38 14.59 5.15 -13.56
C ALA A 38 14.50 3.86 -12.72
N LEU A 39 13.46 3.05 -12.93
CA LEU A 39 13.27 1.77 -12.25
C LEU A 39 14.13 0.67 -12.88
N VAL A 40 14.09 0.53 -14.21
CA VAL A 40 14.77 -0.55 -14.95
C VAL A 40 16.27 -0.31 -15.13
N GLY A 41 16.71 0.95 -15.13
CA GLY A 41 18.12 1.32 -15.19
C GLY A 41 18.86 1.25 -13.85
N HIS A 42 18.16 0.92 -12.75
CA HIS A 42 18.78 0.81 -11.43
C HIS A 42 19.64 -0.46 -11.33
N GLU A 43 20.83 -0.39 -10.71
CA GLU A 43 21.77 -1.53 -10.65
C GLU A 43 21.21 -2.75 -9.91
N HIS A 44 20.45 -2.51 -8.83
CA HIS A 44 19.89 -3.53 -7.96
C HIS A 44 18.37 -3.64 -8.12
N ILE A 45 17.96 -4.43 -9.11
CA ILE A 45 16.55 -4.75 -9.36
C ILE A 45 16.34 -6.25 -9.11
N GLN A 46 15.28 -6.59 -8.40
CA GLN A 46 14.85 -7.96 -8.20
C GLN A 46 13.56 -8.23 -8.97
N GLU A 47 13.52 -9.29 -9.76
CA GLU A 47 12.26 -9.80 -10.32
C GLU A 47 11.55 -10.68 -9.29
N ILE A 48 10.32 -10.30 -8.92
CA ILE A 48 9.57 -10.95 -7.83
C ILE A 48 8.37 -11.76 -8.33
N ALA A 49 8.06 -11.72 -9.63
CA ALA A 49 6.96 -12.52 -10.20
C ALA A 49 7.12 -14.04 -9.96
N PRO A 50 8.32 -14.64 -10.15
CA PRO A 50 8.51 -16.08 -9.94
C PRO A 50 8.25 -16.51 -8.49
N GLU A 51 8.69 -15.70 -7.53
CA GLU A 51 8.46 -15.97 -6.11
C GLU A 51 6.97 -15.94 -5.76
N LEU A 52 6.21 -15.05 -6.38
CA LEU A 52 4.76 -14.96 -6.21
C LEU A 52 3.99 -16.01 -7.01
N GLY A 53 4.67 -16.85 -7.80
CA GLY A 53 4.02 -17.83 -8.68
C GLY A 53 3.18 -17.18 -9.78
N ILE A 54 3.46 -15.93 -10.16
CA ILE A 54 2.71 -15.19 -11.16
C ILE A 54 3.34 -15.41 -12.53
N ALA A 55 2.59 -16.00 -13.46
CA ALA A 55 2.97 -16.05 -14.86
C ALA A 55 2.62 -14.71 -15.52
N LEU A 56 3.64 -13.98 -16.00
CA LEU A 56 3.47 -12.72 -16.71
C LEU A 56 3.54 -12.93 -18.22
N PRO A 57 2.72 -12.20 -19.02
CA PRO A 57 2.85 -12.22 -20.47
C PRO A 57 4.22 -11.68 -20.93
N PRO A 58 4.69 -12.05 -22.14
CA PRO A 58 5.94 -11.53 -22.68
C PRO A 58 6.01 -10.00 -22.66
N GLY A 59 7.17 -9.47 -22.28
CA GLY A 59 7.42 -8.05 -22.11
C GLY A 59 7.09 -7.53 -20.71
N TYR A 60 6.28 -8.22 -19.91
CA TYR A 60 6.00 -7.79 -18.54
C TYR A 60 6.99 -8.35 -17.54
N ARG A 61 7.46 -7.49 -16.62
CA ARG A 61 8.23 -7.89 -15.45
C ARG A 61 7.68 -7.21 -14.20
N LEU A 62 7.61 -7.97 -13.11
CA LEU A 62 7.29 -7.42 -11.79
C LEU A 62 8.60 -7.26 -11.02
N VAL A 63 9.01 -6.02 -10.85
CA VAL A 63 10.30 -5.65 -10.29
C VAL A 63 10.15 -5.06 -8.89
N CYS A 64 11.14 -5.29 -8.04
CA CYS A 64 11.31 -4.64 -6.75
C CYS A 64 12.65 -3.90 -6.72
N VAL A 65 12.63 -2.64 -6.26
CA VAL A 65 13.82 -1.78 -6.15
C VAL A 65 13.89 -1.24 -4.72
N THR A 66 14.94 -1.61 -3.99
CA THR A 66 15.09 -1.28 -2.55
C THR A 66 16.05 -0.13 -2.27
N THR A 67 16.80 0.30 -3.27
CA THR A 67 17.95 1.22 -3.09
C THR A 67 17.71 2.62 -3.63
N ARG A 68 16.73 2.80 -4.53
CA ARG A 68 16.51 4.08 -5.23
C ARG A 68 15.99 5.19 -4.31
N LEU A 69 15.12 4.84 -3.36
CA LEU A 69 14.53 5.81 -2.42
C LEU A 69 15.35 5.97 -1.13
N GLY A 70 16.27 5.04 -0.85
CA GLY A 70 17.04 4.98 0.39
C GLY A 70 16.19 4.70 1.64
N GLY A 71 16.89 4.44 2.75
CA GLY A 71 16.26 4.18 4.06
C GLY A 71 15.33 2.95 4.05
N ASP A 72 14.27 3.03 4.83
CA ASP A 72 13.27 1.96 5.00
C ASP A 72 12.21 1.93 3.89
N LYS A 73 12.57 2.33 2.66
CA LYS A 73 11.63 2.44 1.54
C LYS A 73 12.04 1.53 0.40
N PHE A 74 11.05 0.95 -0.26
CA PHE A 74 11.26 0.23 -1.50
C PHE A 74 10.05 0.39 -2.42
N GLU A 75 10.25 0.00 -3.67
CA GLU A 75 9.29 0.14 -4.74
C GLU A 75 9.02 -1.21 -5.35
N ILE A 76 7.77 -1.44 -5.72
CA ILE A 76 7.35 -2.57 -6.54
C ILE A 76 6.64 -2.00 -7.77
N ALA A 77 7.07 -2.42 -8.95
CA ALA A 77 6.47 -1.96 -10.19
C ALA A 77 6.22 -3.12 -11.16
N LEU A 78 5.08 -3.11 -11.83
CA LEU A 78 4.89 -3.90 -13.05
C LEU A 78 5.29 -3.02 -14.22
N VAL A 79 6.34 -3.42 -14.93
CA VAL A 79 6.84 -2.74 -16.12
C VAL A 79 6.54 -3.56 -17.37
N ASN A 80 6.40 -2.88 -18.51
CA ASN A 80 6.32 -3.51 -19.82
C ASN A 80 7.48 -3.02 -20.70
N ASP A 81 8.43 -3.92 -20.95
CA ASP A 81 9.67 -3.62 -21.68
C ASP A 81 9.42 -3.37 -23.18
N HIS A 82 8.32 -3.87 -23.75
CA HIS A 82 8.00 -3.64 -25.16
C HIS A 82 7.55 -2.19 -25.42
N THR A 83 6.88 -1.59 -24.45
CA THR A 83 6.34 -0.22 -24.54
C THR A 83 7.11 0.78 -23.67
N ALA A 84 8.06 0.30 -22.88
CA ALA A 84 8.84 1.07 -21.91
C ALA A 84 7.96 1.86 -20.94
N GLU A 85 6.93 1.21 -20.38
CA GLU A 85 5.95 1.83 -19.48
C GLU A 85 5.83 1.12 -18.13
N VAL A 86 5.42 1.87 -17.12
CA VAL A 86 5.00 1.37 -15.80
C VAL A 86 3.48 1.19 -15.82
N ALA A 87 3.01 -0.03 -15.59
CA ALA A 87 1.58 -0.37 -15.56
C ALA A 87 1.02 -0.48 -14.13
N TYR A 88 1.89 -0.73 -13.14
CA TYR A 88 1.56 -0.76 -11.71
C TYR A 88 2.74 -0.18 -10.94
N TYR A 89 2.45 0.58 -9.89
CA TYR A 89 3.47 1.12 -9.00
C TYR A 89 2.99 1.06 -7.55
N ASN A 90 3.90 0.69 -6.66
CA ASN A 90 3.65 0.59 -5.24
C ASN A 90 4.91 0.96 -4.46
N GLN A 91 4.88 2.12 -3.82
CA GLN A 91 5.91 2.54 -2.88
C GLN A 91 5.53 2.09 -1.48
N VAL A 92 6.45 1.37 -0.84
CA VAL A 92 6.26 0.80 0.49
C VAL A 92 7.29 1.41 1.44
N ILE A 93 6.86 1.74 2.65
CA ILE A 93 7.71 2.17 3.76
C ILE A 93 7.65 1.09 4.83
N ILE A 94 8.79 0.71 5.38
CA ILE A 94 8.89 -0.09 6.60
C ILE A 94 8.90 0.85 7.78
N VAL A 95 7.96 0.62 8.70
CA VAL A 95 7.78 1.44 9.89
C VAL A 95 8.19 0.64 11.12
N HIS A 96 8.76 1.34 12.09
CA HIS A 96 9.36 0.73 13.27
C HIS A 96 8.55 1.14 14.50
N TYR A 97 7.61 0.29 14.90
CA TYR A 97 6.84 0.47 16.14
C TYR A 97 7.25 -0.59 17.15
N GLU A 98 7.92 -0.17 18.24
CA GLU A 98 8.49 -1.05 19.26
C GLU A 98 7.45 -2.02 19.84
N ASP A 99 6.23 -1.54 20.06
CA ASP A 99 5.13 -2.31 20.66
C ASP A 99 4.61 -3.45 19.77
N LEU A 100 4.74 -3.33 18.45
CA LEU A 100 4.23 -4.33 17.52
C LEU A 100 5.10 -5.60 17.43
N LYS A 101 6.35 -5.54 17.92
CA LYS A 101 7.32 -6.66 17.90
C LYS A 101 7.48 -7.33 16.52
N CYS A 102 7.17 -6.61 15.46
CA CYS A 102 7.31 -7.01 14.05
C CYS A 102 7.81 -5.82 13.23
N ARG A 103 7.96 -5.99 11.91
CA ARG A 103 8.40 -4.92 10.98
C ARG A 103 7.24 -4.49 10.09
N PRO A 104 6.26 -3.74 10.60
CA PRO A 104 5.10 -3.34 9.82
C PRO A 104 5.50 -2.56 8.55
N ALA A 105 4.68 -2.70 7.52
CA ALA A 105 4.81 -1.96 6.28
C ALA A 105 3.60 -1.05 6.07
N THR A 106 3.80 0.07 5.37
CA THR A 106 2.73 0.95 4.90
C THR A 106 2.91 1.15 3.41
N GLN A 107 1.83 1.06 2.65
CA GLN A 107 1.84 1.42 1.23
C GLN A 107 1.56 2.91 1.11
N GLN A 108 2.59 3.71 0.81
CA GLN A 108 2.47 5.17 0.73
C GLN A 108 1.89 5.64 -0.61
N ARG A 109 2.14 4.88 -1.68
CA ARG A 109 1.76 5.30 -3.03
C ARG A 109 1.46 4.09 -3.88
N VAL A 110 0.17 3.82 -4.08
CA VAL A 110 -0.31 2.71 -4.91
C VAL A 110 -1.02 3.27 -6.13
N TRP A 111 -0.56 2.88 -7.31
CA TRP A 111 -1.11 3.32 -8.59
C TRP A 111 -1.20 2.16 -9.57
N ARG A 112 -2.20 2.21 -10.45
CA ARG A 112 -2.38 1.23 -11.54
C ARG A 112 -2.85 1.97 -12.76
N SER A 113 -2.34 1.57 -13.91
CA SER A 113 -2.76 2.17 -15.18
C SER A 113 -4.23 1.86 -15.47
N PHE A 114 -4.95 2.88 -15.94
CA PHE A 114 -6.32 2.74 -16.46
C PHE A 114 -6.33 2.16 -17.89
N ASN A 115 -5.17 2.03 -18.54
CA ASN A 115 -5.08 1.53 -19.91
C ASN A 115 -5.58 0.08 -19.99
N GLN A 116 -6.58 -0.13 -20.85
CA GLN A 116 -7.24 -1.41 -21.05
C GLN A 116 -6.27 -2.54 -21.45
N HIS A 117 -5.15 -2.22 -22.09
CA HIS A 117 -4.12 -3.19 -22.45
C HIS A 117 -3.49 -3.90 -21.24
N HIS A 118 -3.47 -3.26 -20.07
CA HIS A 118 -2.92 -3.83 -18.84
C HIS A 118 -3.96 -4.54 -17.97
N LYS A 119 -5.25 -4.42 -18.29
CA LYS A 119 -6.34 -4.87 -17.42
C LYS A 119 -6.22 -6.33 -17.01
N ALA A 120 -5.80 -7.21 -17.92
CA ALA A 120 -5.65 -8.62 -17.64
C ALA A 120 -4.56 -8.91 -16.61
N VAL A 121 -3.36 -8.35 -16.81
CA VAL A 121 -2.21 -8.56 -15.92
C VAL A 121 -2.36 -7.84 -14.57
N LEU A 122 -3.13 -6.75 -14.53
CA LEU A 122 -3.38 -5.97 -13.31
C LEU A 122 -4.49 -6.51 -12.41
N ARG A 123 -5.29 -7.48 -12.87
CA ARG A 123 -6.52 -7.90 -12.18
C ARG A 123 -6.25 -8.37 -10.75
N ASP A 124 -5.37 -9.35 -10.61
CA ASP A 124 -5.07 -10.00 -9.32
C ASP A 124 -3.72 -9.54 -8.74
N LEU A 125 -2.93 -8.82 -9.53
CA LEU A 125 -1.59 -8.38 -9.15
C LEU A 125 -1.55 -7.59 -7.84
N PRO A 126 -2.41 -6.59 -7.58
CA PRO A 126 -2.37 -5.86 -6.32
C PRO A 126 -2.65 -6.74 -5.10
N SER A 127 -3.48 -7.79 -5.24
CA SER A 127 -3.68 -8.77 -4.16
C SER A 127 -2.42 -9.61 -3.96
N ALA A 128 -1.85 -10.13 -5.05
CA ALA A 128 -0.65 -10.96 -4.99
C ALA A 128 0.55 -10.21 -4.39
N VAL A 129 0.76 -8.95 -4.76
CA VAL A 129 1.78 -8.08 -4.17
C VAL A 129 1.48 -7.82 -2.68
N PHE A 130 0.24 -7.48 -2.34
CA PHE A 130 -0.16 -7.17 -0.96
C PHE A 130 0.07 -8.37 -0.02
N PHE A 131 -0.53 -9.51 -0.33
CA PHE A 131 -0.52 -10.68 0.54
C PHE A 131 0.71 -11.57 0.34
N GLY A 132 1.10 -11.80 -0.92
CA GLY A 132 2.17 -12.73 -1.26
C GLY A 132 3.58 -12.14 -1.11
N TYR A 133 3.74 -10.82 -1.26
CA TYR A 133 5.03 -10.18 -1.10
C TYR A 133 5.16 -9.41 0.21
N ILE A 134 4.35 -8.37 0.38
CA ILE A 134 4.53 -7.40 1.47
C ILE A 134 4.13 -8.06 2.81
N LEU A 135 2.89 -8.52 2.94
CA LEU A 135 2.40 -9.05 4.21
C LEU A 135 3.18 -10.30 4.65
N ALA A 136 3.55 -11.16 3.70
CA ALA A 136 4.37 -12.35 3.94
C ALA A 136 5.76 -12.05 4.53
N ARG A 137 6.32 -10.86 4.26
CA ARG A 137 7.66 -10.44 4.73
C ARG A 137 7.64 -9.60 6.00
N TYR A 138 6.57 -8.82 6.16
CA TYR A 138 6.51 -7.73 7.13
C TYR A 138 5.48 -7.97 8.24
N ASP A 139 4.74 -9.08 8.17
CA ASP A 139 3.72 -9.58 9.12
C ASP A 139 2.50 -8.67 9.31
N VAL A 140 2.64 -7.37 9.10
CA VAL A 140 1.63 -6.34 9.35
C VAL A 140 1.70 -5.30 8.24
N ILE A 141 0.54 -4.94 7.69
CA ILE A 141 0.39 -3.77 6.82
C ILE A 141 -0.61 -2.80 7.44
N LEU A 142 -0.22 -1.54 7.51
CA LEU A 142 -1.02 -0.43 7.98
C LEU A 142 -1.50 0.41 6.80
N SER A 143 -2.71 0.96 6.90
CA SER A 143 -3.14 2.01 5.98
C SER A 143 -2.27 3.24 6.15
N ASP A 144 -2.03 3.92 5.04
CA ASP A 144 -1.63 5.31 5.10
C ASP A 144 -2.86 6.18 5.43
N ASN A 145 -2.62 7.48 5.58
CA ASN A 145 -3.69 8.47 5.75
C ASN A 145 -4.13 9.05 4.40
N MET A 146 -3.71 8.50 3.26
CA MET A 146 -4.16 8.99 1.95
C MET A 146 -5.57 8.48 1.66
N GLN A 147 -6.57 9.25 2.08
CA GLN A 147 -7.97 8.93 1.84
C GLN A 147 -8.44 9.46 0.49
N THR A 148 -8.09 8.75 -0.58
CA THR A 148 -8.76 8.91 -1.88
C THR A 148 -9.94 7.94 -1.97
N GLY A 149 -10.93 8.25 -2.81
CA GLY A 149 -12.06 7.33 -3.05
C GLY A 149 -11.58 5.95 -3.51
N GLU A 150 -10.55 5.90 -4.36
CA GLU A 150 -9.93 4.65 -4.80
C GLU A 150 -9.14 3.94 -3.70
N GLY A 151 -8.44 4.70 -2.84
CA GLY A 151 -7.71 4.18 -1.68
C GLY A 151 -8.65 3.51 -0.68
N MET A 152 -9.81 4.13 -0.40
CA MET A 152 -10.85 3.53 0.45
C MET A 152 -11.35 2.20 -0.13
N HIS A 153 -11.70 2.16 -1.42
CA HIS A 153 -12.17 0.92 -2.05
C HIS A 153 -11.09 -0.16 -2.06
N PHE A 154 -9.84 0.23 -2.30
CA PHE A 154 -8.69 -0.67 -2.22
C PHE A 154 -8.57 -1.29 -0.82
N TRP A 155 -8.56 -0.48 0.23
CA TRP A 155 -8.44 -0.98 1.60
C TRP A 155 -9.63 -1.84 2.04
N LYS A 156 -10.86 -1.47 1.70
CA LYS A 156 -12.05 -2.31 1.95
C LYS A 156 -11.91 -3.68 1.29
N ALA A 157 -11.47 -3.72 0.03
CA ALA A 157 -11.23 -4.98 -0.68
C ALA A 157 -10.12 -5.81 -0.03
N ARG A 158 -9.01 -5.19 0.41
CA ARG A 158 -7.92 -5.88 1.11
C ARG A 158 -8.35 -6.39 2.49
N MET A 159 -9.13 -5.64 3.25
CA MET A 159 -9.63 -6.07 4.55
C MET A 159 -10.62 -7.24 4.42
N SER A 160 -11.56 -7.16 3.47
CA SER A 160 -12.49 -8.26 3.17
C SER A 160 -11.74 -9.53 2.73
N GLU A 161 -10.75 -9.38 1.84
CA GLU A 161 -9.92 -10.50 1.41
C GLU A 161 -9.07 -11.08 2.56
N ALA A 162 -8.57 -10.24 3.47
CA ALA A 162 -7.85 -10.69 4.66
C ALA A 162 -8.76 -11.52 5.58
N LEU A 163 -10.01 -11.10 5.79
CA LEU A 163 -11.01 -11.87 6.55
C LEU A 163 -11.29 -13.23 5.90
N TYR A 164 -11.47 -13.26 4.57
CA TYR A 164 -11.63 -14.50 3.81
C TYR A 164 -10.43 -15.44 3.99
N ARG A 165 -9.21 -14.89 3.96
CA ARG A 165 -7.96 -15.62 4.22
C ARG A 165 -7.74 -15.99 5.70
N ARG A 166 -8.68 -15.67 6.59
CA ARG A 166 -8.60 -15.88 8.06
C ARG A 166 -7.41 -15.17 8.72
N LEU A 167 -7.01 -14.04 8.14
CA LEU A 167 -6.01 -13.14 8.72
C LEU A 167 -6.66 -12.20 9.74
N TYR A 168 -5.83 -11.47 10.47
CA TYR A 168 -6.29 -10.55 11.50
C TYR A 168 -6.49 -9.16 10.91
N VAL A 169 -7.68 -8.60 11.11
CA VAL A 169 -8.04 -7.27 10.64
C VAL A 169 -8.38 -6.40 11.84
N TYR A 170 -7.87 -5.17 11.87
CA TYR A 170 -8.12 -4.22 12.95
C TYR A 170 -8.42 -2.83 12.43
N HIS A 171 -9.17 -2.12 13.26
CA HIS A 171 -9.29 -0.68 13.24
C HIS A 171 -8.57 -0.13 14.48
N TYR A 172 -7.68 0.83 14.28
CA TYR A 172 -6.90 1.45 15.34
C TYR A 172 -7.12 2.96 15.37
N GLN A 173 -7.40 3.50 16.55
CA GLN A 173 -7.61 4.92 16.78
C GLN A 173 -6.36 5.53 17.45
N LEU A 174 -5.59 6.29 16.70
CA LEU A 174 -4.29 6.86 17.11
C LEU A 174 -4.40 7.74 18.37
N MET A 175 -5.47 8.53 18.51
CA MET A 175 -5.62 9.45 19.65
C MET A 175 -5.91 8.74 20.98
N THR A 176 -6.63 7.63 20.95
CA THR A 176 -7.04 6.88 22.14
C THR A 176 -6.15 5.65 22.39
N GLY A 177 -5.44 5.18 21.36
CA GLY A 177 -4.73 3.91 21.37
C GLY A 177 -5.67 2.70 21.35
N GLU A 178 -6.95 2.91 21.01
CA GLU A 178 -7.93 1.82 20.98
C GLU A 178 -7.72 0.93 19.75
N LEU A 179 -7.58 -0.38 20.00
CA LEU A 179 -7.43 -1.39 18.96
C LEU A 179 -8.67 -2.29 18.92
N HIS A 180 -9.50 -2.09 17.91
CA HIS A 180 -10.69 -2.88 17.66
C HIS A 180 -10.42 -3.96 16.62
N GLN A 181 -10.67 -5.23 16.95
CA GLN A 181 -10.51 -6.33 16.00
C GLN A 181 -11.80 -6.53 15.20
N ILE A 182 -11.68 -6.49 13.87
CA ILE A 182 -12.77 -6.77 12.94
C ILE A 182 -12.73 -8.26 12.59
N ARG A 183 -13.86 -8.95 12.76
CA ARG A 183 -13.96 -10.41 12.61
C ARG A 183 -14.85 -10.87 11.46
N SER A 184 -15.57 -9.96 10.80
CA SER A 184 -16.51 -10.29 9.72
C SER A 184 -16.70 -9.15 8.75
N ASP A 185 -17.13 -9.46 7.52
CA ASP A 185 -17.49 -8.44 6.51
C ASP A 185 -18.65 -7.55 6.97
N ALA A 186 -19.60 -8.09 7.75
CA ALA A 186 -20.69 -7.32 8.33
C ALA A 186 -20.18 -6.25 9.31
N GLU A 187 -19.21 -6.62 10.15
CA GLU A 187 -18.56 -5.69 11.06
C GLU A 187 -17.72 -4.65 10.30
N LEU A 188 -16.98 -5.08 9.27
CA LEU A 188 -16.23 -4.18 8.38
C LEU A 188 -17.16 -3.14 7.72
N ALA A 189 -18.32 -3.58 7.21
CA ALA A 189 -19.31 -2.69 6.62
C ALA A 189 -19.86 -1.68 7.64
N SER A 190 -20.13 -2.13 8.87
CA SER A 190 -20.64 -1.25 9.94
C SER A 190 -19.63 -0.20 10.42
N LEU A 191 -18.33 -0.50 10.31
CA LEU A 191 -17.24 0.40 10.71
C LEU A 191 -16.71 1.24 9.55
N SER A 192 -17.13 0.96 8.32
CA SER A 192 -16.70 1.67 7.12
C SER A 192 -16.75 3.19 7.29
N ASP A 193 -17.87 3.71 7.79
CA ASP A 193 -18.06 5.16 7.94
C ASP A 193 -17.23 5.75 9.08
N LYS A 194 -16.81 4.92 10.05
CA LYS A 194 -15.89 5.34 11.12
C LYS A 194 -14.42 5.37 10.64
N ILE A 195 -14.05 4.43 9.77
CA ILE A 195 -12.68 4.33 9.24
C ILE A 195 -12.48 5.34 8.10
N TRP A 196 -13.48 5.55 7.24
CA TRP A 196 -13.36 6.26 5.96
C TRP A 196 -14.39 7.40 5.77
N GLY A 197 -14.97 7.94 6.85
CA GLY A 197 -16.02 8.97 6.81
C GLY A 197 -15.54 10.42 6.68
N SER A 198 -16.39 11.37 7.11
CA SER A 198 -16.23 12.81 6.90
C SER A 198 -15.02 13.44 7.65
N PRO A 199 -14.18 14.28 6.99
CA PRO A 199 -12.79 14.61 7.37
C PRO A 199 -12.47 15.05 8.80
N GLN A 200 -13.45 15.57 9.55
CA GLN A 200 -13.22 16.26 10.83
C GLN A 200 -12.75 15.34 11.97
N HIS A 201 -12.76 14.01 11.80
CA HIS A 201 -12.42 13.03 12.85
C HIS A 201 -11.50 11.87 12.41
N HIS A 202 -10.97 11.87 11.16
CA HIS A 202 -10.34 10.67 10.57
C HIS A 202 -8.83 10.70 10.36
N GLU A 203 -8.14 11.82 10.61
CA GLU A 203 -6.67 11.90 10.55
C GLU A 203 -5.96 10.92 11.51
N TRP A 204 -6.73 10.30 12.41
CA TRP A 204 -6.28 9.44 13.49
C TRP A 204 -6.79 8.00 13.40
N GLN A 205 -7.29 7.56 12.24
CA GLN A 205 -7.86 6.23 12.06
C GLN A 205 -6.98 5.40 11.13
N LEU A 206 -6.59 4.20 11.56
CA LEU A 206 -5.78 3.27 10.78
C LEU A 206 -6.52 1.95 10.59
N ALA A 207 -6.49 1.44 9.36
CA ALA A 207 -6.80 0.04 9.08
C ALA A 207 -5.51 -0.78 9.19
N ILE A 208 -5.60 -1.96 9.79
CA ILE A 208 -4.44 -2.85 9.98
C ILE A 208 -4.80 -4.26 9.52
N ILE A 209 -3.93 -4.87 8.74
CA ILE A 209 -4.00 -6.29 8.37
C ILE A 209 -2.74 -6.98 8.88
N ALA A 210 -2.89 -8.10 9.58
CA ALA A 210 -1.78 -8.82 10.19
C ALA A 210 -1.87 -10.35 9.99
N CYS A 211 -0.70 -10.98 9.87
CA CYS A 211 -0.54 -12.44 9.83
C CYS A 211 -0.82 -13.12 11.16
N LYS A 212 -0.59 -12.41 12.27
CA LYS A 212 -0.70 -12.91 13.64
C LYS A 212 -1.52 -11.93 14.49
N PRO A 213 -2.10 -12.36 15.62
CA PRO A 213 -2.76 -11.44 16.52
C PRO A 213 -1.78 -10.37 17.00
N LEU A 214 -2.20 -9.12 16.96
CA LEU A 214 -1.42 -8.03 17.54
C LEU A 214 -1.43 -8.13 19.07
N PRO A 215 -0.33 -7.71 19.76
CA PRO A 215 -0.27 -7.69 21.21
C PRO A 215 -1.35 -6.78 21.82
N ARG A 216 -1.61 -6.91 23.12
CA ARG A 216 -2.47 -5.96 23.85
C ARG A 216 -1.81 -5.62 25.18
N PRO A 217 -1.58 -4.33 25.49
CA PRO A 217 -1.86 -3.15 24.65
C PRO A 217 -0.89 -3.02 23.45
N VAL A 218 -1.31 -2.31 22.40
CA VAL A 218 -0.44 -1.82 21.31
C VAL A 218 -0.51 -0.30 21.35
N LYS A 219 0.64 0.37 21.43
CA LYS A 219 0.73 1.79 21.08
C LYS A 219 1.52 1.95 19.80
N ILE A 220 0.80 2.36 18.77
CA ILE A 220 1.41 2.94 17.58
C ILE A 220 1.66 4.41 17.92
N CYS A 221 2.80 4.69 18.56
CA CYS A 221 3.23 6.06 18.84
C CYS A 221 3.73 6.72 17.54
N ALA A 222 3.31 7.95 17.31
CA ALA A 222 3.96 8.85 16.36
C ALA A 222 5.28 9.33 16.97
#